data_AF-A0A9W6SKX5-F1
#
_entry.id   AF-A0A9W6SKX5-F1
#
_cell.length_a   1.000
_cell.length_b   1.000
_cell.length_c   1.000
_cell.angle_alpha   90.00
_cell.angle_beta   90.00
_cell.angle_gamma   90.00
#
_symmetry.space_group_name_H-M   'P 1'
#
loop_
_entity.id
_entity.type
_entity.pdbx_description
1 polymer ?
#
loop_
_entity_poly.entity_id
_entity_poly.type
_entity_poly.pdbx_seq_one_letter_code
_entity_poly.pdbx_strand_id
1 'polypeptide(L)' 'MARGYAGAMARVYGAVEHTVTVAAVEDLTPHYRRITFDAPELFTGEPFEPAAWVRL' A
#
# COMPACT_ATOMS: atom_id res chain seq x y z
N MET A 1 6.29 2.81 7.60
CA MET A 1 7.45 2.62 8.51
C MET A 1 8.30 1.41 8.11
N ALA A 2 8.92 1.42 6.92
CA ALA A 2 9.85 0.35 6.56
C ALA A 2 11.19 0.54 7.30
N ARG A 3 11.50 -0.36 8.24
CA ARG A 3 12.75 -0.33 9.05
C ARG A 3 13.78 -1.32 8.53
N GLY A 4 15.05 -1.12 8.90
CA GLY A 4 16.17 -1.97 8.50
C GLY A 4 16.62 -1.78 7.04
N TYR A 5 17.50 -2.66 6.58
CA TYR A 5 18.13 -2.59 5.25
C TYR A 5 17.11 -2.51 4.11
N ALA A 6 16.08 -3.37 4.13
CA ALA A 6 15.05 -3.39 3.08
C ALA A 6 14.27 -2.05 2.99
N GLY A 7 13.97 -1.43 4.12
CA GLY A 7 13.32 -0.11 4.15
C GLY A 7 14.25 1.01 3.70
N ALA A 8 15.54 0.91 4.00
CA ALA A 8 16.54 1.85 3.48
C ALA A 8 16.66 1.76 1.95
N MET A 9 16.75 0.54 1.41
CA MET A 9 16.81 0.33 -0.04
C MET A 9 15.53 0.80 -0.74
N ALA A 10 14.35 0.52 -0.19
CA ALA A 10 13.09 1.00 -0.75
C ALA A 10 13.05 2.53 -0.91
N ARG A 11 13.52 3.28 0.10
CA ARG A 11 13.63 4.74 0.03
C ARG A 11 14.62 5.20 -1.04
N VAL A 12 15.77 4.52 -1.17
CA VAL A 12 16.75 4.82 -2.24
C VAL A 12 16.14 4.61 -3.63
N TYR A 13 15.29 3.60 -3.79
CA TYR A 13 14.55 3.36 -5.03
C TYR A 13 13.31 4.26 -5.22
N GLY A 14 13.11 5.27 -4.36
CA GLY A 14 12.04 6.26 -4.51
C GLY A 14 10.70 5.87 -3.89
N ALA A 15 10.65 4.81 -3.06
CA ALA A 15 9.42 4.48 -2.35
C ALA A 15 9.02 5.60 -1.38
N VAL A 16 7.75 5.99 -1.44
CA VAL A 16 7.15 7.03 -0.60
C VAL A 16 6.21 6.38 0.42
N GLU A 17 6.15 6.95 1.62
CA GLU A 17 5.19 6.52 2.63
C GLU A 17 3.87 7.26 2.44
N HIS A 18 2.77 6.51 2.40
CA HIS A 18 1.42 7.06 2.32
C HIS A 18 0.63 6.69 3.56
N THR A 19 -0.19 7.63 4.03
CA THR A 19 -1.20 7.35 5.05
C THR A 19 -2.45 6.84 4.36
N VAL A 20 -2.97 5.70 4.83
CA VAL A 20 -4.19 5.09 4.31
C VAL A 20 -5.15 4.80 5.46
N THR A 21 -6.44 4.98 5.20
CA THR A 21 -7.50 4.72 6.18
C THR A 21 -8.25 3.45 5.78
N VAL A 22 -8.47 2.52 6.70
CA VAL A 22 -9.32 1.35 6.42
C VAL A 22 -10.75 1.84 6.25
N ALA A 23 -11.32 1.61 5.06
CA ALA A 23 -12.68 1.99 4.71
C ALA A 23 -13.67 0.83 4.87
N ALA A 24 -13.23 -0.41 4.57
CA ALA A 24 -14.06 -1.60 4.72
C ALA A 24 -13.21 -2.85 4.96
N VAL A 25 -13.83 -3.85 5.61
CA VAL A 25 -13.25 -5.17 5.84
C VAL A 25 -14.31 -6.23 5.53
N GLU A 26 -13.96 -7.19 4.69
CA GLU A 26 -14.85 -8.26 4.25
C GLU A 26 -14.11 -9.61 4.26
N ASP A 27 -14.66 -10.59 4.98
CA ASP A 27 -14.18 -11.98 4.93
C ASP A 27 -14.85 -12.72 3.77
N LEU A 28 -14.11 -12.92 2.68
CA LEU A 28 -14.64 -13.58 1.47
C LEU A 28 -14.71 -15.10 1.63
N THR A 29 -13.75 -15.68 2.35
CA THR A 29 -13.66 -17.11 2.68
C THR A 29 -13.00 -17.26 4.05
N PRO A 30 -12.97 -18.46 4.67
CA PRO A 30 -12.42 -18.65 6.01
C PRO A 30 -10.96 -18.20 6.20
N HIS A 31 -10.17 -18.13 5.12
CA HIS A 31 -8.75 -17.77 5.15
C HIS A 31 -8.40 -16.62 4.19
N TYR A 32 -9.41 -15.88 3.70
CA TYR A 32 -9.18 -14.76 2.79
C TYR A 32 -10.05 -13.57 3.15
N ARG A 33 -9.38 -12.46 3.47
CA ARG A 33 -9.99 -11.18 3.84
C ARG A 33 -9.62 -10.12 2.81
N ARG A 34 -10.62 -9.38 2.36
CA ARG A 34 -10.45 -8.15 1.58
C ARG A 34 -10.50 -6.96 2.53
N ILE A 35 -9.52 -6.07 2.40
CA ILE A 35 -9.47 -4.78 3.11
C ILE A 35 -9.45 -3.69 2.05
N THR A 36 -10.41 -2.79 2.13
CA THR A 36 -10.48 -1.60 1.25
C THR A 36 -9.95 -0.41 2.00
N PHE A 37 -9.12 0.40 1.34
CA PHE A 37 -8.54 1.61 1.91
C PHE A 37 -9.03 2.86 1.19
N ASP A 38 -9.18 3.94 1.95
CA ASP A 38 -9.21 5.30 1.44
C ASP A 38 -7.79 5.88 1.50
N ALA A 39 -7.28 6.35 0.36
CA ALA A 39 -5.90 6.80 0.20
C ALA A 39 -5.81 7.91 -0.86
N PRO A 40 -6.24 9.15 -0.54
CA PRO A 40 -6.39 10.22 -1.53
C PRO A 40 -5.09 10.61 -2.24
N GLU A 41 -3.96 10.46 -1.53
CA GLU A 41 -2.63 10.88 -1.99
C GLU A 41 -1.82 9.75 -2.67
N LEU A 42 -2.36 8.53 -2.76
CA LEU A 42 -1.59 7.37 -3.24
C LEU A 42 -1.27 7.45 -4.74
N PHE A 43 -2.14 8.06 -5.52
CA PHE A 43 -2.03 8.15 -6.98
C PHE A 43 -1.94 9.58 -7.50
N THR A 44 -1.71 10.55 -6.61
CA THR A 44 -1.46 11.95 -7.00
C THR A 44 -0.05 12.08 -7.56
N GLY A 45 0.15 11.66 -8.81
CA GLY A 45 1.42 11.83 -9.52
C GLY A 45 1.64 10.86 -10.67
N GLU A 46 1.13 9.62 -10.55
CA GLU A 46 1.29 8.57 -11.55
C GLU A 46 0.00 7.76 -11.73
N PRO A 47 -0.31 7.31 -12.96
CA PRO A 47 -1.44 6.42 -13.21
C PRO A 47 -1.21 5.05 -12.55
N PHE A 48 -2.30 4.42 -12.09
CA PHE A 48 -2.22 3.04 -11.60
C PHE A 48 -1.89 2.08 -12.75
N GLU A 49 -0.82 1.32 -12.60
CA GLU A 49 -0.38 0.32 -13.58
C GLU A 49 -0.77 -1.12 -13.17
N PRO A 50 -0.94 -2.04 -14.14
CA PRO A 50 -1.14 -3.45 -13.85
C PRO A 50 -0.01 -4.02 -12.98
N ALA A 51 -0.39 -4.84 -11.99
CA ALA A 51 0.52 -5.42 -11.00
C ALA A 51 1.27 -4.41 -10.09
N ALA A 52 0.82 -3.15 -10.03
CA ALA A 52 1.23 -2.22 -8.99
C ALA A 52 0.80 -2.76 -7.61
N TRP A 53 1.70 -2.62 -6.62
CA TRP A 53 1.49 -3.11 -5.27
C TRP A 53 2.03 -2.10 -4.26
N VAL A 54 1.45 -2.11 -3.07
CA VAL A 54 1.91 -1.32 -1.92
C VAL A 54 2.50 -2.24 -0.87
N ARG A 55 3.47 -1.70 -0.12
CA ARG A 55 4.01 -2.38 1.05
C ARG A 55 3.31 -1.87 2.30
N LEU A 56 2.61 -2.75 3.00
CA LEU A 56 2.02 -2.49 4.33
C LEU A 56 3.06 -2.65 5.44
#